data_AF-K2AQS2-F1
#
_entry.id   AF-K2AQS2-F1
#
_cell.length_a   1.000
_cell.length_b   1.000
_cell.length_c   1.000
_cell.angle_alpha   90.00
_cell.angle_beta   90.00
_cell.angle_gamma   90.00
#
_symmetry.space_group_name_H-M   'P 1'
#
loop_
_entity.id
_entity.type
_entity.pdbx_description
1 polymer ?
#
loop_
_entity_poly.entity_id
_entity_poly.type
_entity_poly.pdbx_seq_one_letter_code
_entity_poly.pdbx_strand_id
1 'polypeptide(L)'
;MGVGELLIVLLSLLVGSGTGYVVRQSIAKKQLDSAEGKAEKLSQDAEKKSQEMILNAKNKAVEILEEAKKKEKEREDQISRSEQRLEKKEITIDQKTEEIEKSRQVLEQKVEEVRKIRMEAEEARKRELERLEKIAGLSKEQAKQILLQLTEEENRGALAERIAKIEREGREDIEKRAK
;
A
#
# COMPACT_ATOMS: atom_id res chain seq x y z
N MET A 1 74.10 24.95 91.59
CA MET A 1 73.16 23.84 91.39
C MET A 1 73.63 22.66 92.20
N GLY A 2 72.83 22.23 93.16
CA GLY A 2 73.13 21.03 93.96
C GLY A 2 72.86 19.76 93.13
N VAL A 3 73.58 18.67 93.41
CA VAL A 3 73.39 17.36 92.74
C VAL A 3 71.93 16.89 92.79
N GLY A 4 71.19 17.23 93.85
CA GLY A 4 69.76 16.93 93.99
C GLY A 4 68.85 17.64 92.98
N GLU A 5 69.15 18.88 92.59
CA GLU A 5 68.37 19.63 91.61
C GLU A 5 68.51 19.02 90.21
N LEU A 6 69.73 18.59 89.85
CA LEU A 6 70.00 17.91 88.58
C LEU A 6 69.28 16.57 88.47
N LEU A 7 69.19 15.80 89.56
CA LEU A 7 68.45 14.54 89.59
C LEU A 7 66.94 14.74 89.40
N ILE A 8 66.36 15.78 90.01
CA ILE A 8 64.94 16.11 89.85
C ILE A 8 64.64 16.52 88.39
N VAL A 9 65.51 17.32 87.77
CA VAL A 9 65.39 17.69 86.35
C VAL A 9 65.51 16.46 85.44
N LEU A 10 66.45 15.55 85.71
CA LEU A 10 66.58 14.34 84.91
C LEU A 10 65.38 13.40 85.04
N LEU A 11 64.86 13.24 86.26
CA LEU A 11 63.71 12.38 86.55
C LEU A 11 62.43 12.94 85.92
N SER A 12 62.20 14.25 86.03
CA SER A 12 61.06 14.93 85.40
C SER A 12 61.13 14.88 83.88
N LEU A 13 62.32 15.00 83.28
CA LEU A 13 62.51 14.83 81.84
C LEU A 13 62.21 13.40 81.39
N LEU A 14 62.67 12.39 82.14
CA LEU A 14 62.39 10.98 81.86
C LEU A 14 60.89 10.67 81.97
N VAL A 15 60.24 11.11 83.04
CA VAL A 15 58.80 10.92 83.25
C VAL A 15 58.00 11.68 82.18
N GLY A 16 58.32 12.95 81.94
CA GLY A 16 57.65 13.77 80.91
C GLY A 16 57.80 13.20 79.50
N SER A 17 58.99 12.70 79.16
CA SER A 17 59.24 12.06 77.86
C SER A 17 58.50 10.73 77.73
N GLY A 18 58.48 9.91 78.78
CA GLY A 18 57.74 8.66 78.82
C GLY A 18 56.24 8.86 78.67
N THR A 19 55.66 9.75 79.46
CA THR A 19 54.23 10.10 79.37
C THR A 19 53.90 10.73 78.01
N GLY A 20 54.73 11.64 77.51
CA GLY A 20 54.55 12.26 76.19
C GLY A 20 54.56 11.24 75.04
N TYR A 21 55.46 10.24 75.10
CA TYR A 21 55.52 9.17 74.12
C TYR A 21 54.27 8.29 74.13
N VAL A 22 53.79 7.87 75.32
CA VAL A 22 52.57 7.06 75.44
C VAL A 22 51.34 7.81 74.95
N VAL A 23 51.22 9.12 75.28
CA VAL A 23 50.12 9.95 74.79
C VAL A 23 50.18 10.10 73.26
N ARG A 24 51.36 10.37 72.69
CA ARG A 24 51.55 10.44 71.23
C ARG A 24 51.19 9.12 70.56
N GLN A 25 51.61 7.98 71.12
CA GLN A 25 51.31 6.66 70.59
C GLN A 25 49.80 6.35 70.65
N SER A 26 49.11 6.74 71.74
CA SER A 26 47.66 6.57 71.86
C SER A 26 46.88 7.42 70.84
N ILE A 27 47.30 8.67 70.62
CA ILE A 27 46.70 9.54 69.61
C ILE A 27 46.92 8.98 68.20
N ALA A 28 48.15 8.55 67.88
CA ALA A 28 48.46 7.96 66.58
C ALA A 28 47.63 6.69 66.31
N LYS A 29 47.49 5.81 67.32
CA LYS A 29 46.66 4.61 67.20
C LYS A 29 45.18 4.94 66.99
N LYS A 30 44.62 5.88 67.76
CA LYS A 30 43.23 6.34 67.57
C LYS A 30 43.01 6.97 66.19
N GLN A 31 43.99 7.71 65.67
CA GLN A 31 43.90 8.27 64.31
C GLN A 31 43.92 7.17 63.26
N LEU A 32 44.80 6.17 63.39
CA LEU A 32 44.86 5.00 62.50
C LEU A 32 43.54 4.23 62.52
N ASP A 33 43.06 3.84 63.70
CA ASP A 33 41.79 3.12 63.88
C ASP A 33 40.62 3.93 63.27
N SER A 34 40.62 5.26 63.42
CA SER A 34 39.61 6.13 62.82
C SER A 34 39.71 6.23 61.29
N ALA A 35 40.91 6.12 60.73
CA ALA A 35 41.15 6.14 59.30
C ALA A 35 40.74 4.80 58.66
N GLU A 36 41.09 3.68 59.31
CA GLU A 36 40.67 2.34 58.92
C GLU A 36 39.14 2.22 58.92
N GLY A 37 38.46 2.65 60.00
CA GLY A 37 37.00 2.62 60.06
C GLY A 37 36.32 3.50 59.00
N LYS A 38 36.92 4.64 58.63
CA LYS A 38 36.43 5.48 57.52
C LYS A 38 36.63 4.81 56.16
N ALA A 39 37.78 4.17 55.94
CA ALA A 39 38.08 3.47 54.70
C ALA A 39 37.16 2.26 54.52
N GLU A 40 36.92 1.49 55.58
CA GLU A 40 35.99 0.36 55.57
C GLU A 40 34.56 0.83 55.27
N LYS A 41 34.09 1.88 55.95
CA LYS A 41 32.77 2.46 55.68
C LYS A 41 32.63 2.94 54.23
N LEU A 42 33.66 3.63 53.70
CA LEU A 42 33.66 4.07 52.32
C LEU A 42 33.59 2.89 51.34
N SER A 43 34.32 1.80 51.62
CA SER A 43 34.29 0.59 50.82
C SER A 43 32.90 -0.07 50.84
N GLN A 44 32.30 -0.21 52.02
CA GLN A 44 30.95 -0.78 52.17
C GLN A 44 29.89 0.08 51.47
N ASP A 45 29.98 1.41 51.60
CA ASP A 45 29.06 2.34 50.93
C ASP A 45 29.24 2.30 49.40
N ALA A 46 30.47 2.17 48.90
CA ALA A 46 30.76 2.00 47.48
C ALA A 46 30.22 0.67 46.94
N GLU A 47 30.38 -0.42 47.69
CA GLU A 47 29.85 -1.74 47.34
C GLU A 47 28.31 -1.72 47.29
N LYS A 48 27.65 -1.15 48.29
CA LYS A 48 26.19 -0.99 48.30
C LYS A 48 25.69 -0.18 47.11
N LYS A 49 26.32 0.97 46.83
CA LYS A 49 25.95 1.79 45.66
C LYS A 49 26.16 1.05 44.34
N SER A 50 27.23 0.27 44.22
CA SER A 50 27.47 -0.57 43.05
C SER A 50 26.37 -1.61 42.87
N GLN A 51 26.00 -2.31 43.95
CA GLN A 51 24.91 -3.29 43.94
C GLN A 51 23.57 -2.65 43.57
N GLU A 52 23.25 -1.48 44.14
CA GLU A 52 22.04 -0.72 43.80
C GLU A 52 22.03 -0.27 42.33
N MET A 53 23.16 0.20 41.80
CA MET A 53 23.28 0.57 40.38
C MET A 53 23.05 -0.64 39.48
N ILE A 54 23.64 -1.79 39.80
CA ILE A 54 23.44 -3.03 39.04
C ILE A 54 21.98 -3.48 39.11
N LEU A 55 21.35 -3.41 40.29
CA LEU A 55 19.95 -3.78 40.46
C LEU A 55 19.02 -2.86 39.65
N ASN A 56 19.26 -1.56 39.71
CA ASN A 56 18.50 -0.57 38.93
C ASN A 56 18.69 -0.77 37.42
N ALA A 57 19.92 -1.07 36.98
CA ALA A 57 20.18 -1.39 35.58
C ALA A 57 19.45 -2.67 35.13
N LYS A 58 19.44 -3.71 35.97
CA LYS A 58 18.68 -4.95 35.72
C LYS A 58 17.18 -4.69 35.63
N ASN A 59 16.61 -3.91 36.56
CA ASN A 59 15.19 -3.58 36.55
C ASN A 59 14.82 -2.82 35.27
N LYS A 60 15.59 -1.81 34.87
CA LYS A 60 15.39 -1.09 33.61
C LYS A 60 15.50 -2.01 32.40
N ALA A 61 16.46 -2.93 32.39
CA ALA A 61 16.61 -3.89 31.30
C ALA A 61 15.38 -4.82 31.19
N VAL A 62 14.81 -5.25 32.32
CA VAL A 62 13.57 -6.04 32.35
C VAL A 62 12.40 -5.22 31.82
N GLU A 63 12.21 -3.98 32.29
CA GLU A 63 11.14 -3.09 31.81
C GLU A 63 11.22 -2.86 30.30
N ILE A 64 12.42 -2.57 29.78
CA ILE A 64 12.65 -2.39 28.33
C ILE A 64 12.30 -3.68 27.58
N LEU A 65 12.69 -4.84 28.10
CA LEU A 65 12.44 -6.13 27.46
C LEU A 65 10.94 -6.49 27.47
N GLU A 66 10.22 -6.18 28.55
CA GLU A 66 8.77 -6.35 28.63
C GLU A 66 8.03 -5.42 27.66
N GLU A 67 8.44 -4.15 27.58
CA GLU A 67 7.86 -3.19 26.64
C GLU A 67 8.13 -3.61 25.19
N ALA A 68 9.35 -4.09 24.89
CA ALA A 68 9.71 -4.61 23.58
C ALA A 68 8.86 -5.83 23.20
N LYS A 69 8.72 -6.81 24.10
CA LYS A 69 7.86 -7.99 23.89
C LYS A 69 6.40 -7.62 23.67
N LYS A 70 5.89 -6.63 24.41
CA LYS A 70 4.53 -6.14 24.22
C LYS A 70 4.35 -5.52 22.83
N LYS A 71 5.27 -4.65 22.40
CA LYS A 71 5.26 -4.03 21.07
C LYS A 71 5.41 -5.06 19.95
N GLU A 72 6.24 -6.08 20.15
CA GLU A 72 6.41 -7.19 19.22
C GLU A 72 5.10 -7.96 19.06
N LYS A 73 4.47 -8.36 20.17
CA LYS A 73 3.16 -9.04 20.14
C LYS A 73 2.07 -8.20 19.48
N GLU A 74 2.00 -6.90 19.78
CA GLU A 74 1.06 -5.98 19.13
C GLU A 74 1.30 -5.91 17.61
N ARG A 75 2.56 -5.91 17.17
CA ARG A 75 2.91 -5.97 15.74
C ARG A 75 2.54 -7.31 15.11
N GLU A 76 2.82 -8.43 15.77
CA GLU A 76 2.44 -9.77 15.30
C GLU A 76 0.93 -9.87 15.12
N ASP A 77 0.14 -9.41 16.10
CA ASP A 77 -1.32 -9.38 16.02
C ASP A 77 -1.82 -8.50 14.86
N GLN A 78 -1.18 -7.34 14.62
CA GLN A 78 -1.52 -6.46 13.49
C GLN A 78 -1.19 -7.08 12.13
N ILE A 79 -0.05 -7.77 12.02
CA ILE A 79 0.38 -8.48 10.83
C ILE A 79 -0.61 -9.62 10.55
N SER A 80 -0.90 -10.46 11.54
CA SER A 80 -1.84 -11.59 11.38
C SER A 80 -3.23 -11.14 10.94
N ARG A 81 -3.77 -10.05 11.52
CA ARG A 81 -5.05 -9.46 11.07
C ARG A 81 -4.98 -8.96 9.62
N SER A 82 -3.85 -8.39 9.23
CA SER A 82 -3.65 -7.90 7.87
C SER A 82 -3.55 -9.04 6.86
N GLU A 83 -2.84 -10.12 7.21
CA GLU A 83 -2.73 -11.35 6.42
C GLU A 83 -4.10 -12.01 6.23
N GLN A 84 -4.88 -12.20 7.30
CA GLN A 84 -6.25 -12.75 7.20
C GLN A 84 -7.16 -11.90 6.30
N ARG A 85 -6.99 -10.57 6.32
CA ARG A 85 -7.75 -9.67 5.45
C ARG A 85 -7.30 -9.78 3.99
N LEU A 86 -6.02 -9.97 3.74
CA LEU A 86 -5.46 -10.18 2.40
C LEU A 86 -5.93 -11.52 1.84
N GLU A 87 -5.83 -12.60 2.61
CA GLU A 87 -6.30 -13.94 2.22
C GLU A 87 -7.78 -13.93 1.84
N LYS A 88 -8.64 -13.28 2.64
CA LYS A 88 -10.06 -13.12 2.28
C LYS A 88 -10.28 -12.36 0.97
N LYS A 89 -9.46 -11.34 0.69
CA LYS A 89 -9.54 -10.59 -0.56
C LYS A 89 -9.07 -11.43 -1.74
N GLU A 90 -8.01 -12.22 -1.57
CA GLU A 90 -7.49 -13.13 -2.58
C GLU A 90 -8.56 -14.16 -2.97
N ILE A 91 -9.15 -14.84 -1.98
CA ILE A 91 -10.26 -15.78 -2.20
C ILE A 91 -11.43 -15.11 -2.94
N THR A 92 -11.79 -13.87 -2.57
CA THR A 92 -12.88 -13.13 -3.23
C THR A 92 -12.52 -12.79 -4.68
N ILE A 93 -11.26 -12.42 -4.95
CA ILE A 93 -10.79 -12.10 -6.29
C ILE A 93 -10.77 -13.36 -7.17
N ASP A 94 -10.31 -14.49 -6.63
CA ASP A 94 -10.30 -15.77 -7.35
C ASP A 94 -11.71 -16.21 -7.73
N GLN A 95 -12.66 -16.15 -6.79
CA GLN A 95 -14.06 -16.44 -7.06
C GLN A 95 -14.64 -15.54 -8.15
N LYS A 96 -14.41 -14.22 -8.08
CA LYS A 96 -14.85 -13.29 -9.12
C LYS A 96 -14.19 -13.55 -10.47
N THR A 97 -12.92 -13.95 -10.46
CA THR A 97 -12.19 -14.27 -11.69
C THR A 97 -12.78 -15.52 -12.36
N GLU A 98 -13.10 -16.55 -11.58
CA GLU A 98 -13.80 -17.73 -12.09
C GLU A 98 -15.21 -17.40 -12.63
N GLU A 99 -15.97 -16.55 -11.94
CA GLU A 99 -17.29 -16.10 -12.40
C GLU A 99 -17.22 -15.30 -13.70
N ILE A 100 -16.22 -14.42 -13.83
CA ILE A 100 -15.96 -13.64 -15.05
C ILE A 100 -15.58 -14.58 -16.19
N GLU A 101 -14.71 -15.56 -15.96
CA GLU A 101 -14.28 -16.48 -17.01
C GLU A 101 -15.43 -17.37 -17.49
N LYS A 102 -16.26 -17.88 -16.57
CA LYS A 102 -17.50 -18.61 -16.93
C LYS A 102 -18.45 -17.73 -17.74
N SER A 103 -18.65 -16.47 -17.32
CA SER A 103 -19.52 -15.53 -18.03
C SER A 103 -18.99 -15.21 -19.43
N ARG A 104 -17.67 -15.08 -19.56
CA ARG A 104 -16.99 -14.86 -20.85
C ARG A 104 -17.18 -16.05 -21.78
N GLN A 105 -17.01 -17.28 -21.31
CA GLN A 105 -17.23 -18.48 -22.11
C GLN A 105 -18.68 -18.58 -22.60
N VAL A 106 -19.66 -18.30 -21.73
CA VAL A 106 -21.09 -18.26 -22.10
C VAL A 106 -21.34 -17.17 -23.15
N LEU A 107 -20.73 -15.99 -22.99
CA LEU A 107 -20.87 -14.90 -23.94
C LEU A 107 -20.27 -15.25 -25.31
N GLU A 108 -19.09 -15.86 -25.34
CA GLU A 108 -18.44 -16.33 -26.57
C GLU A 108 -19.32 -17.36 -27.30
N GLN A 109 -19.92 -18.32 -26.57
CA GLN A 109 -20.86 -19.27 -27.16
C GLN A 109 -22.09 -18.58 -27.77
N LYS A 110 -22.68 -17.60 -27.07
CA LYS A 110 -23.82 -16.83 -27.59
C LYS A 110 -23.44 -16.00 -28.82
N VAL A 111 -22.24 -15.44 -28.86
CA VAL A 111 -21.76 -14.68 -30.02
C VAL A 111 -21.67 -15.59 -31.24
N GLU A 112 -21.14 -16.81 -31.09
CA GLU A 112 -21.09 -17.79 -32.17
C GLU A 112 -22.48 -18.25 -32.61
N GLU A 113 -23.40 -18.48 -31.68
CA GLU A 113 -24.80 -18.80 -31.99
C GLU A 113 -25.47 -17.69 -32.80
N VAL A 114 -25.31 -16.44 -32.37
CA VAL A 114 -25.86 -15.26 -33.08
C VAL A 114 -25.24 -15.11 -34.47
N ARG A 115 -23.93 -15.35 -34.63
CA ARG A 115 -23.27 -15.35 -35.94
C ARG A 115 -23.87 -16.41 -36.86
N LYS A 116 -24.07 -17.62 -36.36
CA LYS A 116 -24.70 -18.72 -37.12
C LYS A 116 -26.12 -18.38 -37.54
N ILE A 117 -26.96 -17.91 -36.62
CA ILE A 117 -28.34 -17.50 -36.92
C ILE A 117 -28.36 -16.40 -37.98
N ARG A 118 -27.44 -15.42 -37.90
CA ARG A 118 -27.36 -14.34 -38.88
C ARG A 118 -27.02 -14.87 -40.27
N MET A 119 -26.07 -15.79 -40.40
CA MET A 119 -25.73 -16.41 -41.68
C MET A 119 -26.91 -17.19 -42.25
N GLU A 120 -27.58 -18.01 -41.42
CA GLU A 120 -28.76 -18.79 -41.84
C GLU A 120 -29.90 -17.87 -42.29
N ALA A 121 -30.12 -16.74 -41.60
CA ALA A 121 -31.11 -15.74 -41.97
C ALA A 121 -30.76 -15.02 -43.29
N GLU A 122 -29.49 -14.67 -43.51
CA GLU A 122 -29.02 -14.09 -44.77
C GLU A 122 -29.18 -15.09 -45.94
N GLU A 123 -28.86 -16.37 -45.74
CA GLU A 123 -29.09 -17.41 -46.75
C GLU A 123 -30.58 -17.66 -47.03
N ALA A 124 -31.41 -17.72 -45.98
CA ALA A 124 -32.85 -17.87 -46.12
C ALA A 124 -33.45 -16.69 -46.91
N ARG A 125 -33.04 -15.47 -46.58
CA ARG A 125 -33.44 -14.26 -47.30
C ARG A 125 -33.03 -14.32 -48.77
N LYS A 126 -31.80 -14.77 -49.06
CA LYS A 126 -31.31 -14.93 -50.45
C LYS A 126 -32.14 -15.96 -51.21
N ARG A 127 -32.40 -17.14 -50.62
CA ARG A 127 -33.26 -18.18 -51.21
C ARG A 127 -34.67 -17.69 -51.48
N GLU A 128 -35.25 -16.91 -50.57
CA GLU A 128 -36.59 -16.37 -50.74
C GLU A 128 -36.66 -15.31 -51.84
N LEU A 129 -35.64 -14.44 -51.94
CA LEU A 129 -35.50 -13.52 -53.08
C LEU A 129 -35.40 -14.28 -54.40
N GLU A 130 -34.57 -15.32 -54.49
CA GLU A 130 -34.45 -16.15 -55.70
C GLU A 130 -35.78 -16.85 -56.06
N ARG A 131 -36.56 -17.28 -55.07
CA ARG A 131 -37.90 -17.85 -55.31
C ARG A 131 -38.89 -16.81 -55.80
N LEU A 132 -38.91 -15.62 -55.19
CA LEU A 132 -39.76 -14.52 -55.62
C LEU A 132 -39.43 -14.10 -57.05
N GLU A 133 -38.15 -14.02 -57.42
CA GLU A 133 -37.72 -13.75 -58.80
C GLU A 133 -38.21 -14.83 -59.77
N LYS A 134 -38.15 -16.11 -59.38
CA LYS A 134 -38.66 -17.22 -60.19
C LYS A 134 -40.19 -17.20 -60.35
N ILE A 135 -40.94 -16.94 -59.27
CA ILE A 135 -42.41 -16.90 -59.28
C ILE A 135 -42.90 -15.68 -60.06
N ALA A 136 -42.27 -14.52 -59.88
CA ALA A 136 -42.59 -13.31 -60.62
C ALA A 136 -42.17 -13.38 -62.09
N GLY A 137 -41.38 -14.39 -62.49
CA GLY A 137 -40.83 -14.53 -63.84
C GLY A 137 -39.88 -13.39 -64.24
N LEU A 138 -39.45 -12.59 -63.26
CA LEU A 138 -38.71 -11.35 -63.42
C LEU A 138 -37.68 -11.26 -62.31
N SER A 139 -36.42 -11.07 -62.67
CA SER A 139 -35.37 -10.67 -61.71
C SER A 139 -35.70 -9.32 -61.08
N LYS A 140 -35.13 -9.04 -59.90
CA LYS A 140 -35.31 -7.74 -59.23
C LYS A 140 -34.97 -6.55 -60.14
N GLU A 141 -33.92 -6.67 -60.93
CA GLU A 141 -33.50 -5.60 -61.85
C GLU A 141 -34.47 -5.44 -63.02
N GLN A 142 -35.04 -6.55 -63.53
CA GLN A 142 -36.11 -6.51 -64.54
C GLN A 142 -37.40 -5.92 -63.97
N ALA A 143 -37.80 -6.29 -62.76
CA ALA A 143 -38.98 -5.73 -62.09
C ALA A 143 -38.82 -4.22 -61.84
N LYS A 144 -37.63 -3.78 -61.42
CA LYS A 144 -37.29 -2.36 -61.26
C LYS A 144 -37.34 -1.61 -62.60
N GLN A 145 -36.81 -2.19 -63.68
CA GLN A 145 -36.90 -1.62 -65.02
C GLN A 145 -38.35 -1.47 -65.48
N ILE A 146 -39.17 -2.51 -65.32
CA ILE A 146 -40.59 -2.47 -65.69
C ILE A 146 -41.35 -1.42 -64.87
N LEU A 147 -41.11 -1.34 -63.56
CA LEU A 147 -41.71 -0.31 -62.69
C LEU A 147 -41.29 1.10 -63.11
N LEU A 148 -40.00 1.31 -63.40
CA LEU A 148 -39.50 2.59 -63.90
C LEU A 148 -40.16 2.96 -65.23
N GLN A 149 -40.24 2.00 -66.16
CA GLN A 149 -40.81 2.21 -67.49
C GLN A 149 -42.31 2.52 -67.42
N LEU A 150 -43.08 1.79 -66.59
CA LEU A 150 -44.49 2.10 -66.31
C LEU A 150 -44.66 3.47 -65.66
N THR A 151 -43.82 3.82 -64.69
CA THR A 151 -43.86 5.12 -64.02
C THR A 151 -43.53 6.25 -65.00
N GLU A 152 -42.55 6.06 -65.88
CA GLU A 152 -42.19 6.99 -66.96
C GLU A 152 -43.32 7.15 -67.98
N GLU A 153 -44.01 6.07 -68.34
CA GLU A 153 -45.16 6.10 -69.24
C GLU A 153 -46.37 6.81 -68.61
N GLU A 154 -46.73 6.50 -67.37
CA GLU A 154 -47.83 7.15 -66.64
C GLU A 154 -47.57 8.65 -66.41
N ASN A 155 -46.32 9.02 -66.12
CA ASN A 155 -45.94 10.40 -65.80
C ASN A 155 -45.34 11.15 -67.01
N ARG A 156 -45.47 10.63 -68.23
CA ARG A 156 -44.79 11.15 -69.42
C ARG A 156 -45.05 12.64 -69.68
N GLY A 157 -46.28 13.10 -69.43
CA GLY A 157 -46.65 14.52 -69.55
C GLY A 157 -45.95 15.40 -68.53
N ALA A 158 -45.95 14.99 -67.26
CA ALA A 158 -45.28 15.72 -66.18
C ALA A 158 -43.76 15.72 -66.35
N LEU A 159 -43.18 14.61 -66.85
CA LEU A 159 -41.77 14.52 -67.20
C LEU A 159 -41.42 15.43 -68.38
N ALA A 160 -42.25 15.49 -69.42
CA ALA A 160 -42.06 16.40 -70.54
C ALA A 160 -42.11 17.88 -70.11
N GLU A 161 -43.05 18.22 -69.23
CA GLU A 161 -43.13 19.57 -68.65
C GLU A 161 -41.90 19.88 -67.79
N ARG A 162 -41.44 18.92 -66.98
CA ARG A 162 -40.24 19.06 -66.16
C ARG A 162 -38.98 19.22 -67.01
N ILE A 163 -38.84 18.44 -68.09
CA ILE A 163 -37.72 18.55 -69.03
C ILE A 163 -37.77 19.90 -69.73
N ALA A 164 -38.93 20.33 -70.25
CA ALA A 164 -39.08 21.64 -70.88
C ALA A 164 -38.76 22.80 -69.91
N LYS A 165 -39.12 22.65 -68.64
CA LYS A 165 -38.75 23.60 -67.58
C LYS A 165 -37.24 23.61 -67.34
N ILE A 166 -36.60 22.45 -67.20
CA ILE A 166 -35.14 22.33 -67.01
C ILE A 166 -34.38 22.88 -68.22
N GLU A 167 -34.83 22.60 -69.45
CA GLU A 167 -34.22 23.14 -70.66
C GLU A 167 -34.38 24.65 -70.75
N ARG A 168 -35.54 25.19 -70.35
CA ARG A 168 -35.76 26.64 -70.32
C ARG A 168 -34.87 27.30 -69.26
N GLU A 169 -34.84 26.79 -68.04
CA GLU A 169 -33.95 27.26 -66.97
C GLU A 169 -32.48 27.16 -67.40
N GLY A 170 -32.08 26.06 -68.03
CA GLY A 170 -30.72 25.89 -68.55
C GLY A 170 -30.37 26.86 -69.67
N ARG A 171 -31.29 27.17 -70.58
CA ARG A 171 -31.10 28.20 -71.62
C ARG A 171 -31.01 29.59 -71.02
N GLU A 172 -31.87 29.91 -70.05
CA GLU A 172 -31.82 31.19 -69.33
C GLU A 172 -30.50 31.35 -68.55
N ASP A 173 -29.99 30.27 -67.95
CA ASP A 173 -28.69 30.29 -67.26
C ASP A 173 -27.51 30.45 -68.22
N ILE A 174 -27.57 29.83 -69.41
CA ILE A 174 -26.54 30.01 -70.45
C ILE A 174 -26.60 31.42 -71.03
N GLU A 175 -27.78 31.98 -71.31
CA GLU A 175 -27.95 33.37 -71.77
C GLU A 175 -27.48 34.38 -70.72
N LYS A 176 -27.73 34.12 -69.43
CA LYS A 176 -27.18 34.93 -68.33
C LYS A 176 -25.67 34.86 -68.21
N ARG A 177 -25.05 33.74 -68.59
CA ARG A 177 -23.58 33.58 -68.61
C ARG A 177 -22.91 34.08 -69.89
N ALA A 178 -23.68 34.27 -70.97
CA ALA A 178 -23.19 34.75 -72.26
C ALA A 178 -23.31 36.29 -72.43
N LYS A 179 -23.99 36.98 -71.50
CA LYS A 179 -23.90 38.44 -71.30
C LYS A 179 -22.84 38.77 -70.26
#